data_AF-A0A3Q9G3B1-F1
#
_entry.id   AF-A0A3Q9G3B1-F1
#
_cell.length_a   1.000
_cell.length_b   1.000
_cell.length_c   1.000
_cell.angle_alpha   90.00
_cell.angle_beta   90.00
_cell.angle_gamma   90.00
#
_symmetry.space_group_name_H-M   'P 1'
#
loop_
_entity.id
_entity.type
_entity.pdbx_description
1 polymer ?
#
loop_
_entity_poly.entity_id
_entity_poly.type
_entity_poly.pdbx_seq_one_letter_code
_entity_poly.pdbx_strand_id
1 'polypeptide(L)'
;MRIAGEVEITGRIQALTLPAVGFHPTFKVRLASDELTVDLVFVGHRSLPGFRVGRHMTARGKIVAGDHPVIYNPIYWLKADAS
;
A
#
# COMPACT_ATOMS: atom_id res chain seq x y z
N MET A 1 10.26 -14.33 11.37
CA MET A 1 11.04 -13.68 10.30
C MET A 1 11.03 -12.17 10.54
N ARG A 2 12.17 -11.57 10.92
CA ARG A 2 12.28 -10.10 11.09
C ARG A 2 12.65 -9.51 9.75
N ILE A 3 11.67 -9.04 8.99
CA ILE A 3 11.94 -8.16 7.84
C ILE A 3 11.96 -6.76 8.41
N ALA A 4 13.11 -6.32 8.91
CA ALA A 4 13.35 -4.91 9.22
C ALA A 4 14.38 -4.45 8.19
N GLY A 5 13.89 -3.83 7.11
CA GLY A 5 14.69 -3.50 5.95
C GLY A 5 13.87 -2.76 4.90
N GLU A 6 14.55 -2.15 3.93
CA GLU A 6 13.88 -1.65 2.74
C GLU A 6 13.45 -2.85 1.89
N VAL A 7 12.22 -2.84 1.40
CA VAL A 7 11.66 -3.88 0.54
C VAL A 7 11.02 -3.25 -0.69
N GLU A 8 10.95 -4.01 -1.77
CA GLU A 8 10.16 -3.71 -2.96
C GLU A 8 9.15 -4.84 -3.17
N ILE A 9 7.87 -4.49 -3.23
CA ILE A 9 6.77 -5.45 -3.34
C ILE A 9 5.95 -5.08 -4.55
N THR A 10 5.77 -6.04 -5.46
CA THR A 10 4.87 -5.94 -6.60
C THR A 10 3.67 -6.83 -6.38
N GLY A 11 2.48 -6.30 -6.63
CA GLY A 11 1.24 -7.03 -6.40
C GLY A 11 0.01 -6.33 -6.94
N ARG A 12 -1.16 -6.80 -6.50
CA ARG A 12 -2.46 -6.24 -6.85
C ARG A 12 -3.10 -5.56 -5.66
N ILE A 13 -3.68 -4.38 -5.88
CA ILE A 13 -4.47 -3.66 -4.88
C ILE A 13 -5.74 -4.47 -4.60
N GLN A 14 -5.91 -4.95 -3.38
CA GLN A 14 -7.08 -5.71 -2.95
C GLN A 14 -8.14 -4.82 -2.27
N ALA A 15 -7.70 -3.80 -1.53
CA ALA A 15 -8.61 -2.92 -0.82
C ALA A 15 -8.02 -1.51 -0.68
N LEU A 16 -8.92 -0.54 -0.60
CA LEU A 16 -8.63 0.86 -0.30
C LEU A 16 -9.44 1.26 0.94
N THR A 17 -8.77 1.74 1.98
CA THR A 17 -9.42 2.23 3.19
C THR A 17 -9.23 3.73 3.28
N LEU A 18 -10.35 4.45 3.30
CA LEU A 18 -10.39 5.90 3.45
C LEU A 18 -10.46 6.27 4.94
N PRO A 19 -9.88 7.42 5.34
CA PRO A 19 -10.00 7.87 6.72
C PRO A 19 -11.44 8.23 7.05
N ALA A 20 -11.87 7.90 8.27
CA ALA A 20 -13.15 8.34 8.81
C ALA A 20 -13.22 9.88 8.86
N VAL A 21 -14.43 10.43 8.70
CA VAL A 21 -14.66 11.87 8.80
C VAL A 21 -14.25 12.36 10.19
N GLY A 22 -13.54 13.49 10.26
CA GLY A 22 -13.04 14.07 11.51
C GLY A 22 -11.71 13.51 12.03
N PHE A 23 -11.17 12.46 11.42
CA PHE A 23 -9.85 11.90 11.78
C PHE A 23 -8.74 12.47 10.90
N HIS A 24 -7.50 12.37 11.39
CA HIS A 24 -6.31 12.67 10.60
C HIS A 24 -6.33 11.85 9.29
N PRO A 25 -6.19 12.50 8.13
CA PRO A 25 -6.32 11.81 6.86
C PRO A 25 -5.22 10.75 6.72
N THR A 26 -5.65 9.50 6.56
CA THR A 26 -4.79 8.34 6.35
C THR A 26 -5.43 7.44 5.31
N PHE A 27 -4.82 7.40 4.13
CA PHE A 27 -5.25 6.54 3.05
C PHE A 27 -4.47 5.24 3.12
N LYS A 28 -5.16 4.10 3.27
CA LYS A 28 -4.52 2.78 3.32
C LYS A 28 -4.82 1.98 2.07
N VAL A 29 -3.83 1.24 1.60
CA VAL A 29 -3.91 0.41 0.41
C VAL A 29 -3.42 -0.98 0.77
N ARG A 30 -4.30 -1.98 0.67
CA ARG A 30 -3.90 -3.37 0.83
C ARG A 30 -3.34 -3.89 -0.48
N LEU A 31 -2.05 -4.22 -0.48
CA LEU A 31 -1.34 -4.78 -1.62
C LEU A 31 -1.06 -6.26 -1.34
N ALA A 32 -1.50 -7.14 -2.22
CA ALA A 32 -1.17 -8.55 -2.15
C ALA A 32 -0.24 -8.95 -3.30
N SER A 33 0.91 -9.51 -2.95
CA SER A 33 1.75 -10.32 -3.84
C SER A 33 1.42 -11.81 -3.65
N ASP A 34 2.14 -12.68 -4.33
CA ASP A 34 2.00 -14.14 -4.19
C ASP A 34 2.48 -14.65 -2.81
N GLU A 35 3.30 -13.87 -2.11
CA GLU A 35 3.98 -14.28 -0.88
C GLU A 35 3.50 -13.50 0.35
N LEU A 36 3.04 -12.27 0.16
CA LEU A 36 2.80 -11.34 1.24
C LEU A 36 1.64 -10.41 0.93
N THR A 37 0.80 -10.19 1.94
CA THR A 37 -0.14 -9.06 1.96
C THR A 37 0.40 -7.99 2.90
N VAL A 38 0.53 -6.77 2.39
CA VAL A 38 1.05 -5.60 3.12
C VAL A 38 0.07 -4.45 3.02
N ASP A 39 -0.09 -3.69 4.10
CA ASP A 39 -0.83 -2.42 4.07
C ASP A 39 0.16 -1.27 3.79
N LEU A 40 -0.06 -0.53 2.71
CA LEU A 40 0.63 0.73 2.45
C LEU A 40 -0.16 1.86 3.09
N VAL A 41 0.51 2.69 3.89
CA VAL A 41 -0.15 3.76 4.66
C VAL A 41 0.36 5.11 4.22
N PHE A 42 -0.53 5.90 3.61
CA PHE A 42 -0.28 7.27 3.14
C PHE A 42 -0.88 8.27 4.13
N VAL A 43 -0.05 8.76 5.05
CA VAL A 43 -0.46 9.75 6.07
C VAL A 43 -0.60 11.12 5.41
N GLY A 44 -1.60 11.90 5.80
CA GLY A 44 -1.90 13.20 5.20
C GLY A 44 -2.80 13.11 3.96
N HIS A 45 -2.97 11.92 3.40
CA HIS A 45 -3.73 11.71 2.17
C HIS A 45 -5.12 11.13 2.47
N ARG A 46 -6.14 11.65 1.76
CA ARG A 46 -7.48 11.04 1.72
C ARG A 46 -7.63 10.09 0.54
N SER A 47 -6.95 10.38 -0.55
CA SER A 47 -6.90 9.59 -1.77
C SER A 47 -5.62 9.90 -2.54
N LEU A 48 -5.23 9.00 -3.43
CA LEU A 48 -4.19 9.23 -4.43
C LEU A 48 -4.73 8.87 -5.83
N PRO A 49 -4.44 9.67 -6.87
CA PRO A 49 -4.91 9.38 -8.22
C PRO A 49 -4.44 8.02 -8.73
N GLY A 50 -5.29 7.33 -9.49
CA GLY A 50 -4.96 6.05 -10.14
C GLY A 50 -5.05 4.81 -9.25
N PHE A 51 -5.11 4.96 -7.92
CA PHE A 51 -5.30 3.83 -7.01
C PHE A 51 -6.72 3.27 -7.13
N ARG A 52 -6.81 2.00 -7.53
CA ARG A 52 -8.08 1.27 -7.70
C ARG A 52 -7.88 -0.20 -7.35
N VAL A 53 -8.90 -0.83 -6.77
CA VAL A 53 -8.92 -2.27 -6.53
C VAL A 53 -8.74 -3.01 -7.87
N GLY A 54 -7.90 -4.04 -7.88
CA GLY A 54 -7.55 -4.82 -9.07
C GLY A 54 -6.34 -4.29 -9.85
N ARG A 55 -5.90 -3.05 -9.62
CA ARG A 55 -4.73 -2.48 -10.30
C ARG A 55 -3.42 -3.06 -9.76
N HIS A 56 -2.47 -3.30 -10.66
CA HIS A 56 -1.12 -3.71 -10.29
C HIS A 56 -0.27 -2.51 -9.88
N MET A 57 0.54 -2.70 -8.85
CA MET A 57 1.40 -1.69 -8.26
C MET A 57 2.69 -2.31 -7.77
N THR A 58 3.78 -1.55 -7.86
CA THR A 58 5.03 -1.80 -7.15
C THR A 58 5.19 -0.74 -6.07
N ALA A 59 5.53 -1.14 -4.85
CA ALA A 59 5.78 -0.24 -3.73
C ALA A 59 7.13 -0.55 -3.08
N ARG A 60 7.91 0.49 -2.80
CA ARG A 60 9.21 0.40 -2.17
C ARG A 60 9.26 1.25 -0.89
N GLY A 61 9.77 0.68 0.18
CA GLY A 61 9.96 1.40 1.44
C GLY A 61 10.35 0.48 2.59
N LYS A 62 10.43 1.06 3.79
CA LYS A 62 10.73 0.29 5.02
C LYS A 62 9.48 -0.43 5.49
N ILE A 63 9.59 -1.74 5.63
CA ILE A 63 8.53 -2.58 6.18
C ILE A 63 8.62 -2.64 7.71
N VAL A 64 7.47 -2.48 8.35
CA VAL A 64 7.28 -2.73 9.78
C VAL A 64 6.57 -4.07 9.88
N ALA A 65 7.28 -5.06 10.42
CA ALA A 65 6.74 -6.40 10.62
C ALA A 65 5.68 -6.44 11.73
N GLY A 66 4.69 -7.32 11.56
CA GLY A 66 3.58 -7.57 12.48
C GLY A 66 2.60 -8.55 11.84
N ASP A 67 1.47 -8.83 12.49
CA ASP A 67 0.42 -9.70 11.93
C ASP A 67 -0.14 -9.17 10.60
N HIS A 68 -0.15 -7.85 10.47
CA HIS A 68 -0.37 -7.13 9.21
C HIS A 68 0.83 -6.22 8.97
N PRO A 69 1.78 -6.61 8.11
CA PRO A 69 2.95 -5.79 7.86
C PRO A 69 2.54 -4.49 7.16
N VAL A 70 3.27 -3.42 7.46
CA VAL A 70 2.95 -2.07 7.00
C VAL A 70 4.16 -1.41 6.35
N ILE A 71 3.93 -0.65 5.28
CA ILE A 71 4.91 0.30 4.74
C ILE A 71 4.31 1.70 4.77
N TYR A 72 4.95 2.62 5.49
CA TYR A 72 4.51 4.01 5.58
C TYR A 72 5.11 4.85 4.45
N ASN A 73 4.25 5.66 3.82
CA ASN A 73 4.59 6.59 2.73
C ASN A 73 5.62 6.01 1.74
N PRO A 74 5.35 4.82 1.15
CA PRO A 74 6.27 4.22 0.19
C PRO A 74 6.40 5.07 -1.08
N ILE A 75 7.52 4.90 -1.77
CA ILE A 75 7.60 5.22 -3.19
C ILE A 75 6.79 4.16 -3.93
N TYR A 76 6.02 4.54 -4.94
CA TYR A 76 5.17 3.61 -5.66
C TYR A 76 5.13 3.89 -7.16
N TRP A 77 4.81 2.84 -7.90
CA TRP A 77 4.55 2.88 -9.34
C TRP A 77 3.28 2.10 -9.63
N LEU A 78 2.36 2.72 -10.35
CA LEU A 78 1.13 2.07 -10.81
C LEU A 78 1.36 1.52 -12.21
N LYS A 79 1.03 0.25 -12.45
CA LYS A 79 1.01 -0.29 -13.81
C LYS A 79 -0.07 0.44 -14.61
N ALA A 80 0.17 0.71 -15.89
CA ALA A 80 -0.86 1.21 -16.79
C ALA A 80 -2.06 0.26 -16.81
N ASP A 81 -3.27 0.80 -16.93
CA ASP A 81 -4.44 -0.03 -17.18
C ASP A 81 -4.30 -0.63 -18.59
N ALA A 82 -4.68 -1.89 -18.76
CA ALA A 82 -4.82 -2.44 -20.10
C ALA A 82 -6.09 -1.82 -20.69
N SER A 83 -5.91 -1.02 -21.75
CA SER A 83 -7.01 -0.43 -22.52
C SER A 83 -7.90 -1.49 -23.16
#